data_AF-A0A969F0J6-F1
#
_entry.id   AF-A0A969F0J6-F1
#
_cell.length_a   1.000
_cell.length_b   1.000
_cell.length_c   1.000
_cell.angle_alpha   90.00
_cell.angle_beta   90.00
_cell.angle_gamma   90.00
#
_symmetry.space_group_name_H-M   'P 1'
#
loop_
_entity.id
_entity.type
_entity.pdbx_description
1 polymer ?
#
loop_
_entity_poly.entity_id
_entity_poly.type
_entity_poly.pdbx_seq_one_letter_code
_entity_poly.pdbx_strand_id
1 'polypeptide(L)'
;ERLHRACIDTLEEWTARLRSAAGDAFPANVTAFHPQMGVHGKYRQPCPVCGAPVQRIVYAENEANYCARCQTGGRLLADRSLSRLLKDNWPKRLEDLE
;
A
#
# COMPACT_ATOMS: atom_id res chain seq x y z
N GLU A 1 14.97 -8.45 -10.63
CA GLU A 1 15.42 -9.03 -9.35
C GLU A 1 14.84 -8.36 -8.11
N ARG A 2 14.94 -7.03 -7.95
CA ARG A 2 14.47 -6.31 -6.74
C ARG A 2 13.01 -6.62 -6.32
N LEU A 3 12.06 -6.60 -7.26
CA LEU A 3 10.65 -6.92 -6.96
C LEU A 3 10.48 -8.36 -6.47
N HIS A 4 11.10 -9.32 -7.18
CA HIS A 4 11.04 -10.73 -6.83
C HIS A 4 11.59 -10.98 -5.42
N ARG A 5 12.75 -10.40 -5.09
CA ARG A 5 13.33 -10.50 -3.74
C ARG A 5 12.41 -9.89 -2.68
N ALA A 6 11.86 -8.70 -2.92
CA ALA A 6 10.93 -8.06 -1.98
C ALA A 6 9.66 -8.90 -1.73
N CYS A 7 9.12 -9.58 -2.75
CA CYS A 7 8.00 -10.49 -2.58
C CYS A 7 8.36 -11.66 -1.65
N ILE A 8 9.52 -12.29 -1.87
CA ILE A 8 10.01 -13.39 -1.02
C ILE A 8 10.21 -12.89 0.41
N ASP A 9 10.95 -11.80 0.60
CA ASP A 9 11.25 -11.23 1.93
C ASP A 9 9.97 -10.91 2.70
N THR A 10 8.97 -10.33 2.03
CA THR A 10 7.69 -9.99 2.65
C THR A 10 6.94 -11.25 3.08
N LEU A 11 6.87 -12.26 2.22
CA LEU A 11 6.18 -13.53 2.55
C LEU A 11 6.89 -14.26 3.70
N GLU A 12 8.22 -14.28 3.71
CA GLU A 12 9.02 -14.88 4.78
C GLU A 12 8.81 -14.15 6.12
N GLU A 13 8.91 -12.81 6.13
CA GLU A 13 8.71 -11.98 7.33
C GLU A 13 7.32 -12.23 7.94
N TRP A 14 6.26 -12.13 7.12
CA TRP A 14 4.90 -12.26 7.61
C TRP A 14 4.57 -13.69 8.06
N THR A 15 5.11 -14.69 7.36
CA THR A 15 4.97 -16.09 7.80
C THR A 15 5.61 -16.29 9.17
N ALA A 16 6.84 -15.78 9.37
CA ALA A 16 7.55 -15.89 10.64
C ALA A 16 6.79 -15.15 11.76
N ARG A 17 6.34 -13.92 11.51
CA ARG A 17 5.58 -13.11 12.46
C ARG A 17 4.28 -13.79 12.88
N LEU A 18 3.51 -14.31 11.93
CA LEU A 18 2.22 -14.97 12.22
C LEU A 18 2.42 -16.29 12.97
N ARG A 19 3.43 -17.10 12.61
CA ARG A 19 3.80 -18.31 13.36
C ARG A 19 4.18 -17.98 14.80
N SER A 20 5.03 -16.96 15.00
CA SER A 20 5.43 -16.54 16.34
C SER A 20 4.25 -16.02 17.17
N ALA A 21 3.30 -15.31 16.55
CA ALA A 21 2.13 -14.80 17.26
C ALA A 21 1.13 -15.91 17.63
N ALA A 22 1.03 -16.95 16.81
CA ALA A 22 0.13 -18.08 17.04
C ALA A 22 0.71 -19.12 18.03
N GLY A 23 2.03 -19.23 18.12
CA GLY A 23 2.70 -20.25 18.94
C GLY A 23 2.34 -21.66 18.46
N ASP A 24 1.93 -22.52 19.40
CA ASP A 24 1.51 -23.89 19.10
C ASP A 24 0.05 -23.99 18.62
N ALA A 25 -0.70 -22.89 18.64
CA ALA A 25 -2.09 -22.86 18.23
C ALA A 25 -2.24 -22.54 16.74
N PHE A 26 -3.39 -22.95 16.16
CA PHE A 26 -3.77 -22.47 14.84
C PHE A 26 -4.30 -21.02 14.94
N PRO A 27 -3.89 -20.09 14.05
CA PRO A 27 -4.32 -18.70 14.14
C PRO A 27 -5.84 -18.57 13.95
N ALA A 28 -6.56 -18.17 15.00
CA ALA A 28 -8.01 -18.00 14.93
C ALA A 28 -8.44 -16.69 14.24
N ASN A 29 -7.57 -15.67 14.24
CA ASN A 29 -7.88 -14.34 13.73
C ASN A 29 -6.84 -13.91 12.69
N VAL A 30 -7.00 -14.38 11.45
CA VAL A 30 -6.25 -13.87 10.30
C VAL A 30 -7.11 -12.84 9.58
N THR A 31 -6.59 -11.62 9.42
CA THR A 31 -7.33 -10.52 8.78
C THR A 31 -6.59 -10.07 7.52
N ALA A 32 -7.34 -9.55 6.54
CA ALA A 32 -6.77 -8.94 5.35
C ALA A 32 -6.01 -7.62 5.65
N PHE A 33 -6.27 -6.98 6.80
CA PHE A 33 -5.71 -5.69 7.18
C PHE A 33 -4.99 -5.78 8.53
N HIS A 34 -3.66 -5.82 8.48
CA HIS A 34 -2.86 -5.87 9.70
C HIS A 34 -2.25 -4.50 10.03
N PRO A 35 -2.32 -4.01 11.29
CA PRO A 35 -1.78 -2.70 11.69
C PRO A 35 -0.30 -2.48 11.35
N GLN A 36 0.48 -3.57 11.31
CA GLN A 36 1.92 -3.53 11.00
C GLN A 36 2.25 -3.56 9.50
N MET A 37 1.26 -3.69 8.59
CA MET A 37 1.50 -3.58 7.15
C MET A 37 1.98 -2.18 6.77
N GLY A 38 2.83 -2.06 5.75
CA GLY A 38 3.44 -0.78 5.38
C GLY A 38 2.42 0.25 4.87
N VAL A 39 1.64 -0.12 3.85
CA VAL A 39 0.71 0.81 3.16
C VAL A 39 -0.69 0.24 2.92
N HIS A 40 -0.88 -1.08 2.95
CA HIS A 40 -2.18 -1.70 2.67
C HIS A 40 -3.24 -1.29 3.71
N GLY A 41 -4.39 -0.78 3.26
CA GLY A 41 -5.44 -0.24 4.11
C GLY A 41 -5.11 1.11 4.78
N LYS A 42 -3.99 1.76 4.41
CA LYS A 42 -3.47 2.95 5.10
C LYS A 42 -3.61 4.25 4.31
N TYR A 43 -4.60 4.36 3.43
CA TYR A 43 -4.82 5.59 2.66
C TYR A 43 -4.87 6.84 3.57
N ARG A 44 -4.17 7.91 3.18
CA ARG A 44 -3.95 9.16 3.92
C ARG A 44 -3.15 9.06 5.23
N GLN A 45 -2.81 7.87 5.70
CA GLN A 45 -1.90 7.72 6.83
C GLN A 45 -0.45 7.99 6.40
N PRO A 46 0.44 8.36 7.33
CA PRO A 46 1.84 8.61 7.02
C PRO A 46 2.54 7.32 6.56
N CYS A 47 3.30 7.42 5.47
CA CYS A 47 4.20 6.36 5.03
C CYS A 47 5.25 6.07 6.12
N PRO A 48 5.50 4.81 6.49
CA PRO A 48 6.45 4.46 7.53
C PRO A 48 7.92 4.78 7.17
N VAL A 49 8.22 5.06 5.90
CA VAL A 49 9.57 5.38 5.42
C VAL A 49 9.81 6.89 5.33
N CYS A 50 8.88 7.64 4.74
CA CYS A 50 9.11 9.06 4.41
C CYS A 50 8.07 10.03 4.99
N GLY A 51 7.08 9.54 5.75
CA GLY A 51 6.02 10.35 6.36
C GLY A 51 4.96 10.89 5.39
N ALA A 52 5.21 10.90 4.08
CA ALA A 52 4.24 11.36 3.09
C ALA A 52 2.93 10.56 3.13
N PRO A 53 1.76 11.18 2.85
CA PRO A 53 0.48 10.48 2.92
C PRO A 53 0.42 9.36 1.88
N VAL A 54 0.08 8.16 2.34
CA VAL A 54 -0.16 7.00 1.48
C VAL A 54 -1.32 7.28 0.55
N GLN A 55 -1.14 6.96 -0.72
CA GLN A 55 -2.10 7.14 -1.79
C GLN A 55 -2.82 5.83 -2.10
N ARG A 56 -3.96 5.93 -2.79
CA ARG A 56 -4.79 4.80 -3.20
C ARG A 56 -5.19 4.94 -4.65
N ILE A 57 -5.22 3.82 -5.37
CA ILE A 57 -5.90 3.69 -6.66
C ILE A 57 -6.91 2.55 -6.62
N VAL A 58 -7.97 2.68 -7.40
CA VAL A 58 -8.88 1.62 -7.81
C VAL A 58 -8.53 1.20 -9.22
N TYR A 59 -8.34 -0.10 -9.44
CA TYR A 59 -8.09 -0.72 -10.73
C TYR A 59 -8.97 -1.96 -10.88
N ALA A 60 -9.68 -2.08 -12.00
CA ALA A 60 -10.69 -3.12 -12.17
C ALA A 60 -11.67 -3.18 -10.98
N GLU A 61 -11.68 -4.30 -10.26
CA GLU A 61 -12.47 -4.59 -9.05
C GLU A 61 -11.65 -4.53 -7.75
N ASN A 62 -10.37 -4.13 -7.83
CA ASN A 62 -9.43 -4.12 -6.71
C ASN A 62 -8.97 -2.70 -6.36
N GLU A 63 -8.41 -2.55 -5.17
CA GLU A 63 -7.69 -1.35 -4.75
C GLU A 63 -6.23 -1.65 -4.42
N ALA A 64 -5.36 -0.66 -4.64
CA ALA A 64 -3.96 -0.72 -4.24
C ALA A 64 -3.58 0.55 -3.48
N ASN A 65 -2.83 0.37 -2.39
CA ASN A 65 -2.22 1.47 -1.65
C ASN A 65 -0.73 1.53 -1.92
N TYR A 66 -0.18 2.74 -1.97
CA TYR A 66 1.23 2.97 -2.27
C TYR A 66 1.70 4.31 -1.70
N CYS A 67 2.99 4.45 -1.47
CA CYS A 67 3.60 5.75 -1.20
C CYS A 67 4.09 6.37 -2.52
N ALA A 68 3.48 7.49 -2.95
CA ALA A 68 3.89 8.15 -4.19
C ALA A 68 5.35 8.60 -4.16
N ARG A 69 5.85 9.12 -3.02
CA ARG A 69 7.25 9.54 -2.90
C ARG A 69 8.23 8.37 -3.03
N CYS A 70 8.01 7.27 -2.31
CA CYS A 70 8.94 6.15 -2.29
C CYS A 70 8.87 5.25 -3.54
N GLN A 71 7.67 5.07 -4.11
CA GLN A 71 7.45 4.03 -5.13
C GLN A 71 7.39 4.60 -6.55
N THR A 72 7.03 5.88 -6.71
CA THR A 72 6.80 6.49 -8.03
C THR A 72 7.48 7.85 -8.19
N GLY A 73 8.41 8.21 -7.30
CA GLY A 73 9.16 9.47 -7.38
C GLY A 73 8.27 10.72 -7.28
N GLY A 74 7.16 10.61 -6.54
CA GLY A 74 6.16 11.67 -6.35
C GLY A 74 5.02 11.64 -7.36
N ARG A 75 5.06 10.81 -8.41
CA ARG A 75 3.97 10.73 -9.40
C ARG A 75 2.74 10.02 -8.82
N LEU A 76 1.56 10.60 -9.01
CA LEU A 76 0.30 9.93 -8.72
C LEU A 76 -0.06 8.95 -9.85
N LEU A 77 -0.39 7.72 -9.48
CA LEU A 77 -0.93 6.72 -10.39
C LEU A 77 -2.36 7.09 -10.78
N ALA A 78 -2.77 6.73 -11.99
CA ALA A 78 -4.12 6.98 -12.48
C ALA A 78 -5.13 6.14 -11.69
N ASP A 79 -6.05 6.82 -11.02
CA ASP A 79 -7.16 6.18 -10.31
C ASP A 79 -8.35 6.05 -11.26
N ARG A 80 -8.85 4.83 -11.50
CA ARG A 80 -9.92 4.62 -12.49
C ARG A 80 -11.19 5.42 -12.17
N SER A 81 -11.50 5.62 -10.88
CA SER A 81 -12.71 6.32 -10.45
C SER A 81 -12.57 7.83 -10.59
N LEU A 82 -11.48 8.40 -10.09
CA LEU A 82 -11.22 9.83 -10.02
C LEU A 82 -10.70 10.39 -11.34
N SER A 83 -9.87 9.66 -12.10
CA SER A 83 -9.46 10.10 -13.43
C SER A 83 -10.65 10.19 -14.39
N ARG A 84 -11.67 9.34 -14.23
CA ARG A 84 -12.92 9.44 -15.02
C ARG A 84 -13.78 10.64 -14.60
N LEU A 85 -13.82 10.95 -13.31
CA LEU A 85 -14.61 12.05 -12.77
C LEU A 85 -13.97 13.41 -13.04
N LEU A 86 -12.67 13.54 -12.79
CA LEU A 86 -11.94 14.81 -12.77
C LEU A 86 -11.21 15.11 -14.09
N LYS A 87 -10.99 14.10 -14.96
CA LYS A 87 -10.35 14.24 -16.27
C LYS A 87 -9.03 15.01 -16.16
N ASP A 88 -8.92 16.15 -16.86
CA ASP A 88 -7.71 16.97 -16.91
C ASP A 88 -7.40 17.68 -15.58
N ASN A 89 -8.38 17.79 -14.69
CA ASN A 89 -8.20 18.37 -13.35
C ASN A 89 -7.62 17.36 -12.34
N TRP A 90 -7.31 16.13 -12.76
CA TRP A 90 -6.68 15.15 -11.87
C TRP A 90 -5.21 15.50 -11.62
N PRO A 91 -4.78 15.66 -10.34
CA PRO A 91 -3.40 15.96 -10.00
C PRO A 91 -2.46 14.84 -10.48
N LYS A 92 -1.27 15.23 -10.95
CA LYS A 92 -0.29 14.29 -11.53
C LYS A 92 0.81 13.96 -10.55
N ARG A 93 1.05 14.83 -9.57
CA ARG A 93 2.08 14.67 -8.54
C ARG A 93 1.49 14.82 -7.15
N LEU A 94 2.20 14.26 -6.18
CA LEU A 94 1.86 14.33 -4.77
C LEU A 94 1.83 15.78 -4.27
N GLU A 95 2.71 16.63 -4.81
CA GLU A 95 2.78 18.06 -4.48
C GLU A 95 1.56 18.84 -4.98
N ASP A 96 0.84 18.33 -5.98
CA ASP A 96 -0.33 18.98 -6.57
C ASP A 96 -1.64 18.73 -5.78
N LEU A 97 -1.58 18.00 -4.66
CA LEU A 97 -2.75 17.62 -3.85
C LEU A 97 -3.19 18.69 -2.83
N GLU A 98 -2.62 19.90 -2.90
CA GLU A 98 -2.98 21.07 -2.07
C GLU A 98 -4.27 21.76 -2.53
#